data_AF-A0A2E9MW66-F1
#
_entry.id   AF-A0A2E9MW66-F1
#
_cell.length_a   1.000
_cell.length_b   1.000
_cell.length_c   1.000
_cell.angle_alpha   90.00
_cell.angle_beta   90.00
_cell.angle_gamma   90.00
#
_symmetry.space_group_name_H-M   'P 1'
#
loop_
_entity.id
_entity.type
_entity.pdbx_description
1 polymer ?
#
loop_
_entity_poly.entity_id
_entity_poly.type
_entity_poly.pdbx_seq_one_letter_code
_entity_poly.pdbx_strand_id
1 'polypeptide(L)' 'MSETVSADQFDTLFRHDTPLLDVRAAVEFAQGAFATATNLPLLTDPERQQVGLTYRQTGREAAVKLGHELVTETTRETR' A
#
# COMPACT_ATOMS: atom_id res chain seq x y z
N MET A 1 -9.59 18.79 2.47
CA MET A 1 -9.90 17.36 2.66
C MET A 1 -10.19 16.82 1.28
N SER A 2 -9.40 15.85 0.79
CA SER A 2 -9.66 15.24 -0.52
C SER A 2 -10.94 14.44 -0.43
N GLU A 3 -11.83 14.61 -1.41
CA GLU A 3 -12.92 13.67 -1.62
C GLU A 3 -12.33 12.29 -1.94
N THR A 4 -12.90 11.26 -1.32
CA THR A 4 -12.58 9.87 -1.63
C THR A 4 -13.28 9.48 -2.92
N VAL A 5 -12.57 8.78 -3.81
CA VAL A 5 -13.16 8.27 -5.05
C VAL A 5 -14.14 7.13 -4.72
N SER A 6 -15.38 7.23 -5.19
CA SER A 6 -16.38 6.17 -5.06
C SER A 6 -16.24 5.11 -6.16
N ALA A 7 -16.78 3.91 -5.93
CA ALA A 7 -16.57 2.76 -6.81
C ALA A 7 -17.12 2.95 -8.23
N ASP A 8 -18.17 3.74 -8.41
CA ASP A 8 -18.76 4.10 -9.70
C ASP A 8 -17.82 4.95 -10.58
N GLN A 9 -16.81 5.59 -9.97
CA GLN A 9 -15.84 6.42 -10.69
C GLN A 9 -14.61 5.62 -11.15
N PHE A 10 -14.48 4.34 -10.77
CA PHE A 10 -13.31 3.53 -11.10
C PHE A 10 -13.14 3.34 -12.61
N ASP A 11 -14.23 3.14 -13.37
CA ASP A 11 -14.18 3.02 -14.84
C ASP A 11 -13.53 4.26 -15.48
N THR A 12 -13.88 5.46 -15.01
CA THR A 12 -13.26 6.71 -15.45
C THR A 12 -11.76 6.74 -15.18
N LEU A 13 -11.31 6.31 -13.99
CA LEU A 13 -9.89 6.31 -13.66
C LEU A 13 -9.08 5.46 -14.65
N PHE A 14 -9.58 4.25 -14.96
CA PHE A 14 -8.90 3.32 -15.85
C PHE A 14 -8.99 3.72 -17.33
N ARG A 15 -10.12 4.27 -17.79
CA ARG A 15 -10.28 4.73 -19.19
C ARG A 15 -9.43 5.93 -19.53
N HIS A 16 -9.14 6.78 -18.55
CA HIS A 16 -8.37 8.00 -18.74
C HIS A 16 -6.88 7.83 -18.45
N ASP A 17 -6.41 6.59 -18.30
CA ASP A 17 -5.00 6.29 -17.96
C ASP A 17 -4.52 7.13 -16.76
N THR A 18 -5.39 7.31 -15.76
CA THR A 18 -5.07 8.15 -14.60
C THR A 18 -3.86 7.55 -13.90
N PRO A 19 -2.79 8.35 -13.62
CA PRO A 19 -1.64 7.85 -12.88
C PRO A 19 -2.06 7.38 -11.48
N LEU A 20 -1.61 6.18 -11.10
CA LEU A 20 -1.95 5.57 -9.81
C LEU A 20 -0.69 5.41 -8.96
N LEU A 21 -0.82 5.61 -7.65
CA LEU A 21 0.19 5.21 -6.68
C LEU A 21 -0.23 3.87 -6.07
N ASP A 22 0.58 2.84 -6.29
CA ASP A 22 0.41 1.54 -5.63
C ASP A 22 1.32 1.46 -4.41
N VAL A 23 0.72 1.49 -3.22
CA VAL A 23 1.41 1.51 -1.93
C VAL A 23 1.66 0.12 -1.34
N ARG A 24 1.30 -0.94 -2.07
CA ARG A 24 1.52 -2.34 -1.66
C ARG A 24 3.00 -2.72 -1.72
N ALA A 25 3.33 -3.88 -1.13
CA ALA A 25 4.69 -4.41 -1.20
C ALA A 25 5.08 -4.75 -2.65
N ALA A 26 6.39 -4.70 -2.96
CA ALA A 26 6.90 -4.91 -4.31
C ALA A 26 6.50 -6.27 -4.88
N VAL A 27 6.47 -7.33 -4.05
CA VAL A 27 6.02 -8.66 -4.47
C VAL A 27 4.55 -8.69 -4.89
N GLU A 28 3.67 -7.88 -4.27
CA GLU A 28 2.25 -7.79 -4.63
C GLU A 28 2.07 -7.02 -5.94
N PHE A 29 2.88 -5.99 -6.19
CA PHE A 29 2.90 -5.24 -7.45
C PHE A 29 3.41 -6.11 -8.61
N ALA A 30 4.48 -6.86 -8.40
CA ALA A 30 5.06 -7.77 -9.41
C ALA A 30 4.12 -8.90 -9.81
N GLN A 31 3.21 -9.33 -8.92
CA GLN A 31 2.16 -10.31 -9.24
C GLN A 31 1.07 -9.75 -10.15
N GLY A 32 0.85 -8.44 -10.13
CA GLY A 32 -0.16 -7.78 -10.93
C GLY A 32 -0.38 -6.34 -10.51
N ALA A 33 -0.30 -5.43 -11.48
CA ALA A 33 -0.50 -4.01 -11.30
C ALA A 33 -1.19 -3.40 -12.52
N PHE A 34 -1.82 -2.24 -12.33
CA PHE A 34 -2.38 -1.46 -13.43
C PHE A 34 -1.26 -0.79 -14.22
N ALA A 35 -1.45 -0.63 -15.53
CA ALA A 35 -0.42 -0.12 -16.44
C ALA A 35 0.09 1.28 -16.07
N THR A 36 -0.78 2.13 -15.50
CA THR A 36 -0.46 3.50 -15.09
C THR A 36 -0.04 3.62 -13.63
N ALA A 37 0.11 2.49 -12.93
CA ALA A 37 0.50 2.48 -11.53
C ALA A 37 2.02 2.56 -11.36
N THR A 38 2.46 3.42 -10.45
CA THR A 38 3.84 3.45 -9.94
C THR A 38 3.84 2.91 -8.53
N ASN A 39 4.70 1.92 -8.26
CA ASN A 39 4.81 1.31 -6.95
C ASN A 39 5.67 2.17 -6.01
N LEU A 40 5.10 2.61 -4.89
CA LEU A 40 5.79 3.27 -3.78
C LEU A 40 5.45 2.51 -2.48
N PRO A 41 6.13 1.38 -2.21
CA PRO A 41 5.78 0.52 -1.09
C PRO A 41 5.90 1.20 0.26
N LEU A 42 4.85 1.12 1.08
CA LEU A 42 4.93 1.52 2.49
C LEU A 42 5.78 0.54 3.30
N LEU A 43 5.75 -0.74 2.92
CA LEU A 43 6.46 -1.83 3.57
C LEU A 43 7.23 -2.64 2.53
N THR A 44 8.42 -3.10 2.90
CA THR A 44 9.13 -4.16 2.18
C THR A 44 8.38 -5.49 2.27
N ASP A 45 8.70 -6.45 1.41
CA ASP A 45 8.05 -7.77 1.44
C ASP A 45 8.15 -8.47 2.82
N PRO A 46 9.30 -8.47 3.52
CA PRO A 46 9.39 -9.03 4.87
C PRO A 46 8.54 -8.27 5.90
N GLU A 47 8.56 -6.94 5.87
CA GLU A 47 7.75 -6.09 6.77
C GLU A 47 6.25 -6.33 6.54
N ARG A 48 5.83 -6.42 5.28
CA ARG A 48 4.45 -6.73 4.87
C ARG A 48 4.00 -8.10 5.38
N GLN A 49 4.88 -9.10 5.30
CA GLN A 49 4.61 -10.43 5.84
C GLN A 49 4.45 -10.39 7.36
N GLN A 50 5.35 -9.71 8.07
CA GLN A 50 5.32 -9.59 9.52
C GLN A 50 4.03 -8.91 9.99
N VAL A 51 3.66 -7.77 9.39
CA VAL A 51 2.41 -7.07 9.69
C VAL A 51 1.19 -7.95 9.42
N GLY A 52 1.20 -8.71 8.31
CA GLY A 52 0.13 -9.65 7.99
C GLY A 52 -0.04 -10.78 9.01
N LEU A 53 1.07 -11.33 9.50
CA LEU A 53 1.07 -12.34 10.57
C LEU A 53 0.56 -11.75 11.89
N THR A 54 1.03 -10.57 12.29
CA THR A 54 0.55 -9.87 13.49
C THR A 54 -0.95 -9.57 13.40
N TYR A 55 -1.45 -9.15 12.23
CA TYR A 55 -2.88 -8.94 12.02
C TYR A 55 -3.68 -10.22 12.26
N ARG A 56 -3.20 -11.36 11.73
CA ARG A 56 -3.85 -12.66 11.89
C ARG A 56 -3.81 -13.19 13.32
N GLN A 57 -2.71 -12.98 14.03
CA GLN A 57 -2.46 -13.58 15.36
C GLN A 57 -2.95 -12.70 16.52
N THR A 58 -2.80 -11.39 16.41
CA THR A 58 -2.98 -10.42 17.49
C THR A 58 -4.00 -9.33 17.16
N GLY A 59 -4.51 -9.32 15.93
CA GLY A 59 -5.57 -8.41 15.50
C GLY A 59 -5.07 -7.08 14.95
N ARG A 60 -6.03 -6.26 14.53
CA ARG A 60 -5.80 -5.02 13.77
C ARG A 60 -4.93 -4.02 14.50
N GLU A 61 -5.21 -3.75 15.77
CA GLU A 61 -4.52 -2.70 16.53
C GLU A 61 -3.02 -2.96 16.66
N ALA A 62 -2.65 -4.22 16.97
CA ALA A 62 -1.26 -4.63 17.05
C ALA A 62 -0.54 -4.51 15.69
N ALA A 63 -1.21 -4.88 14.60
CA ALA A 63 -0.65 -4.78 13.25
C ALA A 63 -0.44 -3.32 12.82
N VAL A 64 -1.38 -2.43 13.14
CA VAL A 64 -1.25 -0.99 12.88
C VAL A 64 -0.09 -0.42 13.67
N LYS A 65 0.02 -0.74 14.97
CA LYS A 65 1.13 -0.31 15.82
C LYS A 65 2.48 -0.77 15.24
N LEU A 66 2.60 -2.05 14.89
CA LEU A 66 3.81 -2.59 14.28
C LEU A 66 4.15 -1.89 12.96
N GLY A 67 3.15 -1.62 12.10
CA GLY A 67 3.37 -0.89 10.86
C GLY A 67 3.97 0.50 11.08
N HIS A 68 3.54 1.21 12.13
CA HIS A 68 4.15 2.49 12.51
C HIS A 68 5.58 2.35 13.06
N GLU A 69 5.88 1.28 13.79
CA GLU A 69 7.23 1.00 14.30
C GLU A 69 8.22 0.66 13.18
N LEU A 70 7.77 -0.02 12.12
CA LEU A 70 8.59 -0.40 10.97
C LEU A 70 8.86 0.79 10.02
N VAL A 71 7.93 1.73 9.90
CA VAL A 71 8.05 2.89 9.01
C VAL A 71 8.51 4.12 9.80
N THR A 72 9.83 4.24 9.97
CA THR A 72 10.49 5.38 10.63
C THR A 72 10.68 6.56 9.67
N GLU A 73 10.99 7.75 10.21
CA GLU A 73 11.20 8.96 9.41
C GLU A 73 12.32 8.78 8.36
N THR A 74 13.45 8.18 8.75
CA THR A 74 14.55 7.85 7.82
C THR A 74 14.11 6.93 6.69
N THR A 75 13.21 6.00 7.00
CA THR A 75 12.67 5.05 6.04
C THR A 75 11.71 5.72 5.05
N ARG A 76 11.03 6.80 5.47
CA ARG A 76 10.16 7.61 4.60
C ARG A 76 10.92 8.54 3.68
N GLU A 77 12.05 9.10 4.12
CA GLU A 77 12.86 9.98 3.27
C GLU A 77 13.59 9.24 2.15
N THR A 78 13.84 7.93 2.33
CA THR A 78 14.61 7.11 1.40
C THR A 78 13.73 6.39 0.35
N ARG A 79 12.39 6.41 0.51
CA ARG A 79 11.42 5.71 -0.35
C ARG A 79 10.55 6.71 -1.11
#